data_AF-A0A7T4E330-F1
#
_entry.id   AF-A0A7T4E330-F1
#
_cell.length_a   1.000
_cell.length_b   1.000
_cell.length_c   1.000
_cell.angle_alpha   90.00
_cell.angle_beta   90.00
_cell.angle_gamma   90.00
#
_symmetry.space_group_name_H-M   'P 1'
#
loop_
_entity.id
_entity.type
_entity.pdbx_description
1 polymer ?
#
loop_
_entity_poly.entity_id
_entity_poly.type
_entity_poly.pdbx_seq_one_letter_code
_entity_poly.pdbx_strand_id
1 'polypeptide(L)' 'MDFIYNSDLASTQDEIKITIADLRDLIQASGLMKENEEQGINEYRLLIETILRKNRLPHGVILIGD' A
#
# COMPACT_ATOMS: atom_id res chain seq x y z
N MET A 1 1.37 8.60 -8.91
CA MET A 1 1.59 7.57 -7.88
C MET A 1 3.07 7.30 -7.66
N ASP A 2 3.61 7.92 -6.61
CA ASP A 2 4.97 7.68 -6.11
C ASP A 2 4.92 6.98 -4.75
N PHE A 3 5.74 5.95 -4.55
CA PHE A 3 5.90 5.31 -3.24
C PHE A 3 7.06 5.97 -2.49
N ILE A 4 6.74 6.59 -1.37
CA ILE A 4 7.70 7.27 -0.50
C ILE A 4 8.00 6.36 0.68
N TYR A 5 9.26 5.96 0.80
CA TYR A 5 9.74 5.17 1.93
C TYR A 5 10.29 6.08 3.02
N ASN A 6 9.76 5.96 4.24
CA ASN A 6 10.25 6.72 5.38
C ASN A 6 11.39 5.97 6.08
N SER A 7 12.63 6.38 5.82
CA SER A 7 13.84 5.78 6.41
C SER A 7 13.92 5.91 7.92
N ASP A 8 13.26 6.91 8.51
CA ASP A 8 13.29 7.13 9.97
C ASP A 8 12.41 6.12 10.71
N LEU A 9 11.44 5.51 10.01
CA LEU A 9 10.57 4.43 10.50
C LEU A 9 10.97 3.05 9.96
N ALA A 10 12.08 3.00 9.22
CA ALA A 10 12.59 1.79 8.61
C ALA A 10 12.89 0.72 9.66
N SER A 11 12.25 -0.44 9.52
CA SER A 11 12.61 -1.65 10.24
C SER A 11 12.76 -2.81 9.26
N THR A 12 13.56 -3.79 9.63
CA THR A 12 13.68 -5.04 8.88
C THR A 12 12.76 -6.09 9.48
N GLN A 13 12.08 -6.84 8.64
CA GLN A 13 11.21 -7.93 9.04
C GLN A 13 11.48 -9.13 8.12
N ASP A 14 11.67 -10.31 8.71
CA ASP A 14 12.05 -11.51 7.97
C ASP A 14 10.89 -12.07 7.13
N GLU A 15 9.66 -11.77 7.51
CA GLU A 15 8.45 -12.22 6.81
C GLU A 15 7.43 -11.09 6.65
N ILE A 16 6.94 -10.89 5.43
CA ILE A 16 5.78 -10.05 5.11
C ILE A 16 4.66 -10.96 4.60
N LYS A 17 3.51 -10.90 5.27
CA LYS A 17 2.28 -11.60 4.91
C LYS A 17 1.45 -10.73 3.98
N ILE A 18 1.28 -11.19 2.76
CA ILE A 18 0.37 -10.62 1.77
C ILE A 18 -0.58 -11.74 1.35
N THR A 19 -1.89 -11.52 1.49
CA THR A 19 -2.88 -12.52 1.08
C THR A 19 -3.15 -12.44 -0.42
N ILE A 20 -3.69 -13.51 -1.00
CA ILE A 20 -4.14 -13.48 -2.41
C ILE A 20 -5.24 -12.41 -2.62
N ALA A 21 -6.09 -12.18 -1.62
CA ALA A 21 -7.09 -11.12 -1.66
C ALA A 21 -6.44 -9.73 -1.76
N ASP A 22 -5.41 -9.47 -0.94
CA ASP A 22 -4.66 -8.21 -1.00
C ASP A 22 -4.06 -7.99 -2.40
N LEU A 23 -3.49 -9.03 -3.03
CA LEU A 23 -2.94 -8.94 -4.39
C LEU A 23 -4.01 -8.65 -5.45
N ARG A 24 -5.16 -9.33 -5.37
CA ARG A 24 -6.28 -9.08 -6.29
C ARG A 24 -6.78 -7.64 -6.15
N ASP A 25 -6.94 -7.16 -4.92
CA ASP A 25 -7.50 -5.84 -4.65
C ASP A 25 -6.52 -4.75 -5.12
N LEU A 26 -5.20 -4.94 -4.97
CA LEU A 26 -4.18 -4.07 -5.56
C LEU A 26 -4.28 -4.01 -7.09
N ILE A 27 -4.44 -5.15 -7.76
CA ILE A 27 -4.63 -5.19 -9.22
C ILE A 27 -5.92 -4.47 -9.63
N GLN A 28 -7.01 -4.65 -8.89
CA GLN A 28 -8.28 -3.96 -9.17
C GLN A 28 -8.16 -2.44 -9.00
N ALA A 29 -7.52 -1.98 -7.93
CA ALA A 29 -7.23 -0.56 -7.73
C ALA A 29 -6.39 0.03 -8.88
N SER A 30 -5.47 -0.76 -9.46
CA SER A 30 -4.68 -0.32 -10.64
C SER A 30 -5.53 -0.19 -11.90
N GLY A 31 -6.58 -1.02 -12.02
CA GLY A 31 -7.58 -0.89 -13.08
C GLY A 31 -8.40 0.39 -12.90
N LEU A 32 -8.84 0.67 -11.67
CA LEU A 32 -9.58 1.89 -11.34
C LEU A 32 -8.78 3.16 -11.65
N MET A 33 -7.46 3.17 -11.44
CA MET A 33 -6.63 4.35 -11.79
C MET A 33 -6.74 4.76 -13.26
N LYS A 34 -7.01 3.82 -14.18
CA LYS A 34 -7.18 4.13 -15.61
C LYS A 34 -8.51 4.85 -15.89
N GLU A 35 -9.51 4.63 -15.06
CA GLU A 35 -10.85 5.20 -15.20
C GLU A 35 -11.00 6.47 -14.35
N ASN A 36 -10.46 6.44 -13.14
CA ASN A 36 -10.43 7.53 -12.16
C ASN A 36 -9.16 7.42 -11.31
N GLU A 37 -8.17 8.24 -11.65
CA GLU A 37 -6.85 8.24 -11.02
C GLU A 37 -6.90 8.51 -9.51
N GLU A 38 -7.65 9.52 -9.09
CA GLU A 38 -7.77 9.90 -7.67
C GLU A 38 -8.39 8.78 -6.83
N GLN A 39 -9.46 8.17 -7.34
CA GLN A 39 -10.11 7.05 -6.67
C GLN A 39 -9.17 5.84 -6.58
N GLY A 40 -8.47 5.52 -7.66
CA GLY A 40 -7.50 4.43 -7.67
C GLY A 40 -6.35 4.64 -6.69
N ILE A 41 -5.79 5.85 -6.61
CA ILE A 41 -4.73 6.20 -5.64
C ILE A 41 -5.23 6.06 -4.21
N ASN A 42 -6.46 6.50 -3.92
CA ASN A 42 -7.04 6.39 -2.58
C ASN A 42 -7.28 4.92 -2.17
N GLU A 43 -7.72 4.06 -3.08
CA GLU A 43 -7.82 2.62 -2.83
C GLU A 43 -6.45 2.00 -2.57
N TYR A 44 -5.43 2.38 -3.34
CA TYR A 44 -4.06 1.93 -3.11
C TYR A 44 -3.55 2.34 -1.72
N ARG A 45 -3.80 3.58 -1.28
CA ARG A 45 -3.44 4.06 0.07
C ARG A 45 -4.05 3.18 1.14
N LEU A 46 -5.35 2.89 1.03
CA LEU A 46 -6.08 2.06 1.99
C LEU A 46 -5.54 0.61 2.04
N LEU A 47 -5.27 0.03 0.87
CA LEU A 47 -4.76 -1.34 0.76
C LEU A 47 -3.35 -1.47 1.34
N ILE A 48 -2.45 -0.53 1.01
CA ILE A 48 -1.09 -0.52 1.57
C ILE A 48 -1.14 -0.36 3.08
N GLU A 49 -1.91 0.60 3.63
CA GLU A 49 -2.07 0.76 5.08
C GLU A 49 -2.61 -0.52 5.74
N THR A 50 -3.54 -1.23 5.09
CA THR A 50 -4.04 -2.50 5.58
C THR A 50 -2.96 -3.58 5.62
N ILE A 51 -2.12 -3.68 4.58
CA ILE A 51 -1.00 -4.64 4.53
C ILE A 51 0.06 -4.30 5.57
N LEU A 52 0.42 -3.02 5.72
CA LEU A 52 1.37 -2.56 6.74
C LEU A 52 0.89 -2.93 8.14
N ARG A 53 -0.39 -2.64 8.45
CA ARG A 53 -0.99 -2.96 9.74
C ARG A 53 -1.04 -4.47 10.01
N LYS A 54 -1.37 -5.29 9.00
CA LYS A 54 -1.34 -6.77 9.12
C LYS A 54 0.05 -7.29 9.49
N ASN A 55 1.09 -6.61 9.02
CA ASN A 55 2.49 -6.94 9.28
C ASN A 55 3.07 -6.25 10.51
N ARG A 56 2.26 -5.46 11.23
CA ARG A 56 2.66 -4.66 12.40
C ARG A 56 3.77 -3.64 12.09
N LEU A 57 3.82 -3.19 10.84
CA LEU A 57 4.73 -2.13 10.44
C LEU A 57 4.18 -0.77 10.90
N PRO A 58 5.04 0.19 11.27
CA PRO A 58 4.61 1.52 11.67
C PRO A 58 3.80 2.21 10.57
N HIS A 59 2.74 2.92 10.97
CA HIS A 59 1.99 3.77 10.05
C HIS A 59 2.93 4.78 9.37
N GLY A 60 2.76 4.98 8.06
CA GLY A 60 3.59 5.91 7.29
C GLY A 60 5.03 5.46 7.01
N VAL A 61 5.36 4.18 7.26
CA VAL A 61 6.64 3.61 6.78
C VAL A 61 6.70 3.59 5.25
N ILE A 62 5.55 3.38 4.61
CA ILE A 62 5.34 3.56 3.18
C ILE A 62 4.17 4.53 3.04
N LEU A 63 4.37 5.61 2.29
CA LEU A 63 3.34 6.57 1.90
C LEU A 63 3.18 6.53 0.40
N ILE A 64 1.95 6.77 -0.07
CA ILE A 64 1.67 6.91 -1.50
C ILE A 64 1.42 8.39 -1.77
N GLY A 65 2.37 9.02 -2.46
CA GLY A 65 2.26 10.39 -2.96
C GLY A 65 1.27 10.48 -4.12
N ASP A 66 0.73 11.68 -4.32
CA ASP A 66 -0.09 12.03 -5.49
C ASP A 66 0.73 11.85 -6.78
#